data_AF-A0A8H8DP86-F1
#
_entry.id   AF-A0A8H8DP86-F1
#
_cell.length_a   1.000
_cell.length_b   1.000
_cell.length_c   1.000
_cell.angle_alpha   90.00
_cell.angle_beta   90.00
_cell.angle_gamma   90.00
#
_symmetry.space_group_name_H-M   'P 1'
#
loop_
_entity.id
_entity.type
_entity.pdbx_description
1 polymer ?
#
loop_
_entity_poly.entity_id
_entity_poly.type
_entity_poly.pdbx_seq_one_letter_code
_entity_poly.pdbx_strand_id
1 'polypeptide(L)'
;MENHIGARKNQETGVQNVGNISLESTIGLRVKVRTLLDEIQTGEIYAYDAVTNTLMLQRESKVPHKSPAAWDFVILKISCLKDIQLEETPETLSSRLGGDSIKDSNAFGRSKVHVKPISLDILPAREQASRKEQQAAIARKGIGVTQEAQNLFDSLSKT
;
A
#
# COMPACT_ATOMS: atom_id res chain seq x y z
N MET A 1 -37.88 56.59 -20.95
CA MET A 1 -38.69 55.55 -20.28
C MET A 1 -37.87 54.27 -20.31
N GLU A 2 -36.98 54.15 -19.33
CA GLU A 2 -36.05 53.03 -19.18
C GLU A 2 -36.75 51.85 -18.51
N ASN A 3 -36.67 50.67 -19.14
CA ASN A 3 -37.10 49.40 -18.54
C ASN A 3 -35.86 48.66 -18.03
N HIS A 4 -35.67 48.64 -16.71
CA HIS A 4 -34.72 47.73 -16.06
C HIS A 4 -35.48 46.53 -15.46
N ILE A 5 -35.36 45.38 -16.09
CA ILE A 5 -35.77 44.08 -15.55
C ILE A 5 -34.62 43.55 -14.69
N GLY A 6 -34.80 43.55 -13.37
CA GLY A 6 -33.87 42.96 -12.41
C GLY A 6 -34.04 41.44 -12.36
N ALA A 7 -33.15 40.70 -13.03
CA ALA A 7 -33.03 39.26 -12.89
C ALA A 7 -32.19 38.90 -11.65
N ARG A 8 -32.83 38.20 -10.71
CA ARG A 8 -32.24 37.60 -9.51
C ARG A 8 -31.10 36.65 -9.88
N LYS A 9 -29.90 36.89 -9.36
CA LYS A 9 -28.83 35.88 -9.35
C LYS A 9 -29.00 35.02 -8.10
N ASN A 10 -29.59 33.84 -8.28
CA ASN A 10 -29.47 32.76 -7.30
C ASN A 10 -28.01 32.30 -7.28
N GLN A 11 -27.41 32.36 -6.10
CA GLN A 11 -26.06 31.85 -5.86
C GLN A 11 -26.20 30.33 -5.67
N GLU A 12 -26.06 29.59 -6.77
CA GLU A 12 -26.00 28.13 -6.72
C GLU A 12 -24.73 27.71 -6.00
N THR A 13 -24.94 27.01 -4.88
CA THR A 13 -23.94 26.32 -4.11
C THR A 13 -23.17 25.36 -5.03
N GLY A 14 -21.85 25.55 -5.09
CA GLY A 14 -20.94 24.68 -5.81
C GLY A 14 -20.95 23.28 -5.20
N VAL A 15 -21.86 22.43 -5.67
CA VAL A 15 -21.78 20.98 -5.48
C VAL A 15 -20.67 20.51 -6.41
N GLN A 16 -19.46 20.35 -5.86
CA GLN A 16 -18.38 19.72 -6.61
C GLN A 16 -18.78 18.28 -6.93
N ASN A 17 -18.57 17.91 -8.18
CA ASN A 17 -18.73 16.57 -8.73
C ASN A 17 -18.09 15.52 -7.81
N VAL A 18 -18.89 14.87 -6.97
CA VAL A 18 -18.52 13.58 -6.41
C VAL A 18 -18.86 12.56 -7.49
N GLY A 19 -17.99 12.45 -8.50
CA GLY A 19 -17.95 11.24 -9.31
C GLY A 19 -17.88 10.06 -8.34
N ASN A 20 -18.59 8.97 -8.59
CA ASN A 20 -18.59 7.81 -7.70
C ASN A 20 -17.17 7.27 -7.55
N ILE A 21 -16.43 7.76 -6.55
CA ILE A 21 -15.08 7.30 -6.22
C ILE A 21 -15.27 5.93 -5.58
N SER A 22 -14.81 4.88 -6.24
CA SER A 22 -14.79 3.53 -5.68
C SER A 22 -14.01 3.55 -4.36
N LEU A 23 -14.54 2.92 -3.30
CA LEU A 23 -13.93 2.87 -1.97
C LEU A 23 -12.47 2.42 -2.01
N GLU A 24 -12.15 1.49 -2.92
CA GLU A 24 -10.80 0.98 -3.14
C GLU A 24 -9.83 2.06 -3.66
N SER A 25 -10.33 2.99 -4.47
CA SER A 25 -9.55 4.10 -5.01
C SER A 25 -9.33 5.22 -4.00
N THR A 26 -10.04 5.20 -2.87
CA THR A 26 -9.95 6.24 -1.83
C THR A 26 -8.90 5.93 -0.77
N ILE A 27 -8.47 4.66 -0.67
CA ILE A 27 -7.39 4.25 0.23
C ILE A 27 -6.08 4.92 -0.23
N GLY A 28 -5.33 5.46 0.74
CA GLY A 28 -4.13 6.25 0.49
C GLY A 28 -4.39 7.72 0.19
N LEU A 29 -5.65 8.16 0.06
CA LEU A 29 -5.96 9.59 -0.11
C LEU A 29 -6.00 10.31 1.25
N ARG A 30 -5.53 11.55 1.26
CA ARG A 30 -5.67 12.44 2.41
C ARG A 30 -7.07 13.05 2.45
N VAL A 31 -7.72 12.90 3.59
CA VAL A 31 -9.08 13.37 3.84
C VAL A 31 -9.16 14.18 5.11
N LYS A 32 -10.14 15.07 5.12
CA LYS A 32 -10.58 15.85 6.27
C LYS A 32 -11.98 15.39 6.66
N VAL A 33 -12.06 14.76 7.83
CA VAL A 33 -13.29 14.18 8.35
C VAL A 33 -13.84 15.07 9.45
N ARG A 34 -15.13 15.39 9.38
CA ARG A 34 -15.86 16.09 10.45
C ARG A 34 -16.76 15.08 11.17
N THR A 35 -16.65 15.01 12.49
CA THR A 35 -17.51 14.14 13.31
C THR A 35 -18.82 14.85 13.69
N LEU A 36 -19.77 14.11 14.26
CA LEU A 36 -21.01 14.67 14.82
C LEU A 36 -20.78 15.62 15.99
N LEU A 37 -19.62 15.53 16.67
CA LEU A 37 -19.20 16.44 17.72
C LEU A 37 -18.52 17.71 17.16
N ASP A 38 -18.58 17.91 15.84
CA ASP A 38 -17.90 18.97 15.08
C ASP A 38 -16.36 18.97 15.24
N GLU A 39 -15.78 17.87 15.75
CA GLU A 39 -14.34 17.65 15.74
C GLU A 39 -13.86 17.33 14.31
N ILE A 40 -12.72 17.92 13.94
CA ILE A 40 -12.11 17.73 12.64
C ILE A 40 -10.87 16.86 12.80
N GLN A 41 -10.83 15.74 12.07
CA GLN A 41 -9.68 14.86 11.99
C GLN A 41 -9.16 14.85 10.55
N THR A 42 -7.88 15.12 10.36
CA THR A 42 -7.20 15.07 9.05
C THR A 42 -6.19 13.93 9.06
N GLY A 43 -6.18 13.14 7.99
CA GLY A 43 -5.24 12.02 7.84
C GLY A 43 -5.41 11.32 6.49
N GLU A 44 -4.51 10.38 6.23
CA GLU A 44 -4.58 9.48 5.08
C GLU A 44 -5.49 8.30 5.40
N ILE A 45 -6.35 7.90 4.47
CA ILE A 45 -7.19 6.70 4.64
C ILE A 45 -6.29 5.48 4.58
N TYR A 46 -6.06 4.86 5.73
CA TYR A 46 -5.24 3.66 5.83
C TYR A 46 -6.05 2.40 5.54
N ALA A 47 -7.24 2.32 6.13
CA ALA A 47 -8.12 1.18 5.99
C ALA A 47 -9.59 1.57 6.19
N TYR A 48 -10.46 0.78 5.58
CA TYR A 48 -11.91 0.86 5.73
C TYR A 48 -12.45 -0.54 5.97
N ASP A 49 -13.26 -0.70 7.02
CA ASP A 49 -13.97 -1.94 7.28
C ASP A 49 -15.46 -1.76 7.04
N ALA A 50 -15.97 -2.41 5.99
CA ALA A 50 -17.38 -2.42 5.62
C ALA A 50 -18.25 -3.15 6.64
N VAL A 51 -17.70 -4.15 7.35
CA VAL A 51 -18.47 -4.99 8.28
C VAL A 51 -18.74 -4.22 9.56
N THR A 52 -17.71 -3.63 10.17
CA THR A 52 -17.90 -2.81 11.39
C THR A 52 -18.24 -1.35 11.12
N ASN A 53 -18.26 -0.93 9.84
CA ASN A 53 -18.48 0.44 9.42
C ASN A 53 -17.49 1.40 10.12
N THR A 54 -16.21 1.10 9.97
CA THR A 54 -15.13 1.83 10.62
C THR A 54 -14.11 2.34 9.61
N LEU A 55 -13.72 3.59 9.75
CA LEU A 55 -12.69 4.26 8.95
C LEU A 55 -11.44 4.45 9.80
N MET A 56 -10.29 4.04 9.27
CA MET A 56 -8.99 4.21 9.92
C MET A 56 -8.18 5.27 9.19
N LEU A 57 -7.77 6.31 9.93
CA LEU A 57 -6.91 7.37 9.43
C LEU A 57 -5.50 7.22 10.00
N GLN A 58 -4.50 7.31 9.13
CA GLN A 58 -3.10 7.45 9.49
C GLN A 58 -2.71 8.93 9.48
N ARG A 59 -2.00 9.37 10.51
CA ARG A 59 -1.47 10.73 10.61
C ARG A 59 -0.07 10.71 11.19
N GLU A 60 0.72 11.72 10.86
CA GLU A 60 2.03 11.91 11.49
C GLU A 60 1.84 12.15 12.99
N SER A 61 2.63 11.45 13.81
CA SER A 61 2.54 11.58 15.25
C SER A 61 2.93 12.99 15.67
N LYS A 62 2.08 13.62 16.49
CA LYS A 62 2.39 14.92 17.11
C LYS A 62 3.34 14.77 18.29
N VAL A 63 3.59 13.54 18.73
CA VAL A 63 4.42 13.23 19.88
C VAL A 63 5.82 12.84 19.40
N PRO A 64 6.89 13.44 19.93
CA PRO A 64 8.25 13.05 19.59
C PRO A 64 8.53 11.65 20.13
N HIS A 65 8.47 10.64 19.25
CA HIS A 65 8.91 9.29 19.57
C HIS A 65 10.39 9.11 19.22
N LYS A 66 11.08 8.23 19.94
CA LYS A 66 12.48 7.87 19.67
C LYS A 66 12.70 7.20 18.31
N SER A 67 11.63 6.79 17.62
CA SER A 67 11.69 6.18 16.29
C SER A 67 11.53 7.21 15.17
N PRO A 68 12.29 7.11 14.07
CA PRO A 68 12.31 8.11 13.00
C PRO A 68 11.02 8.24 12.16
N ALA A 69 10.01 7.37 12.37
CA ALA A 69 8.71 7.47 11.71
C ALA A 69 7.61 7.00 12.66
N ALA A 70 7.15 7.86 13.57
CA ALA A 70 6.01 7.57 14.40
C ALA A 70 4.72 8.03 13.72
N TRP A 71 3.83 7.06 13.53
CA TRP A 71 2.51 7.27 12.94
C TRP A 71 1.46 7.08 14.04
N ASP A 72 0.54 8.03 14.14
CA ASP A 72 -0.65 7.87 14.96
C ASP A 72 -1.78 7.35 14.08
N PHE A 73 -2.60 6.47 14.64
CA PHE A 73 -3.79 5.96 13.97
C PHE A 73 -5.04 6.39 14.72
N VAL A 74 -6.07 6.78 13.98
CA VAL A 74 -7.39 7.13 14.52
C VAL A 74 -8.42 6.23 13.89
N ILE A 75 -9.24 5.61 14.73
CA ILE A 75 -10.31 4.72 14.32
C ILE A 75 -11.63 5.47 14.55
N LEU A 76 -12.37 5.70 13.48
CA LEU A 76 -13.62 6.47 13.48
C LEU A 76 -14.76 5.59 13.00
N LYS A 77 -15.83 5.49 13.79
CA LYS A 77 -17.05 4.83 13.34
C LYS A 77 -17.77 5.72 12.33
N ILE A 78 -18.14 5.18 11.17
CA ILE A 78 -18.74 5.95 10.08
C ILE A 78 -20.05 6.62 10.52
N SER A 79 -20.81 5.97 11.41
CA SER A 79 -22.05 6.52 11.98
C SER A 79 -21.85 7.82 12.75
N CYS A 80 -20.62 8.11 13.18
CA CYS A 80 -20.28 9.33 13.92
C CYS A 80 -19.70 10.42 13.02
N LEU A 81 -19.70 10.20 11.70
CA LEU A 81 -19.20 11.17 10.73
C LEU A 81 -20.35 12.02 10.18
N LYS A 82 -20.09 13.32 10.13
CA LYS A 82 -20.99 14.32 9.58
C LYS A 82 -20.67 14.60 8.12
N ASP A 83 -19.39 14.70 7.79
CA ASP A 83 -18.91 14.99 6.44
C ASP A 83 -17.47 14.45 6.24
N ILE A 84 -17.14 14.08 5.01
CA ILE A 84 -15.81 13.64 4.59
C ILE A 84 -15.41 14.46 3.36
N GLN A 85 -14.37 15.26 3.50
CA GLN A 85 -13.84 16.09 2.42
C GLN A 85 -12.51 15.54 1.95
N LEU A 86 -12.41 15.31 0.65
CA LEU A 86 -11.18 14.85 0.01
C LEU A 86 -10.24 16.05 -0.17
N GLU A 87 -9.05 15.98 0.43
CA GLU A 87 -8.04 17.06 0.35
C GLU A 87 -7.06 16.83 -0.81
N GLU A 88 -6.80 15.56 -1.13
CA GLU A 88 -5.92 15.16 -2.23
C GLU A 88 -6.73 14.46 -3.33
N THR A 89 -6.56 14.87 -4.59
CA THR A 89 -7.08 14.11 -5.72
C THR A 89 -6.15 12.95 -6.05
N PRO A 90 -6.62 11.87 -6.69
CA PRO A 90 -5.77 10.75 -7.08
C PRO A 90 -4.58 11.15 -7.99
N GLU A 91 -4.68 12.28 -8.70
CA GLU A 91 -3.57 12.85 -9.48
C GLU A 91 -2.45 13.39 -8.57
N THR A 92 -2.80 13.97 -7.42
CA THR A 92 -1.83 14.47 -6.43
C THR A 92 -1.15 13.36 -5.61
N LEU A 93 -1.76 12.17 -5.48
CA LEU A 93 -1.06 11.01 -4.93
C LEU A 93 0.07 10.53 -5.84
N SER A 94 -0.16 10.59 -7.15
CA SER A 94 0.78 10.13 -8.16
C SER A 94 2.09 10.93 -8.10
N SER A 95 1.99 12.23 -7.80
CA SER A 95 3.16 13.11 -7.61
C SER A 95 3.85 12.92 -6.25
N ARG A 96 3.12 12.66 -5.16
CA ARG A 96 3.71 12.34 -3.83
C ARG A 96 4.50 11.02 -3.83
N LEU A 97 4.05 10.03 -4.60
CA LEU A 97 4.68 8.71 -4.72
C LEU A 97 5.77 8.64 -5.81
N GLY A 98 6.12 9.77 -6.44
CA GLY A 98 7.23 9.85 -7.40
C GLY A 98 6.95 9.18 -8.75
N GLY A 99 5.68 9.07 -9.15
CA GLY A 99 5.29 8.50 -10.44
C GLY A 99 5.46 9.50 -11.58
N ASP A 100 6.41 9.22 -12.48
CA ASP A 100 6.53 9.94 -13.75
C ASP A 100 5.24 9.76 -14.58
N SER A 101 4.71 10.86 -15.12
CA SER A 101 3.37 10.92 -15.73
C SER A 101 3.28 10.12 -17.03
N ILE A 102 2.95 8.83 -16.94
CA ILE A 102 2.46 8.04 -18.07
C ILE A 102 0.94 7.89 -17.94
N LYS A 103 0.22 8.40 -18.95
CA LYS A 103 -1.24 8.50 -19.03
C LYS A 103 -1.89 7.13 -19.24
N ASP A 104 -1.89 6.28 -18.21
CA ASP A 104 -2.61 5.00 -18.25
C ASP A 104 -3.79 5.00 -17.27
N SER A 105 -4.97 4.68 -17.80
CA SER A 105 -6.30 4.87 -17.20
C SER A 105 -6.69 3.84 -16.13
N ASN A 106 -5.74 3.05 -15.61
CA ASN A 106 -6.04 1.95 -14.68
C ASN A 106 -5.46 2.20 -13.28
N ALA A 107 -6.33 2.43 -12.30
CA ALA A 107 -5.97 2.82 -10.92
C ALA A 107 -5.14 1.76 -10.16
N PHE A 108 -5.29 0.47 -10.48
CA PHE A 108 -4.50 -0.60 -9.85
C PHE A 108 -3.05 -0.71 -10.39
N GLY A 109 -2.79 -0.21 -11.61
CA GLY A 109 -1.45 -0.21 -12.21
C GLY A 109 -0.56 0.96 -11.77
N ARG A 110 -1.12 1.92 -11.02
CA ARG A 110 -0.45 3.17 -10.62
C ARG A 110 0.35 3.05 -9.32
N SER A 111 0.08 2.03 -8.50
CA SER A 111 0.93 1.69 -7.36
C SER A 111 2.12 0.84 -7.82
N LYS A 112 3.07 1.45 -8.56
CA LYS A 112 4.39 0.85 -8.69
C LYS A 112 5.10 1.03 -7.36
N VAL A 113 4.94 0.06 -6.46
CA VAL A 113 5.77 -0.04 -5.26
C VAL A 113 7.23 0.02 -5.71
N HIS A 114 7.92 1.09 -5.34
CA HIS A 114 9.33 1.26 -5.70
C HIS A 114 10.16 0.27 -4.89
N VAL A 115 10.32 -0.95 -5.42
CA VAL A 115 11.18 -1.97 -4.82
C VAL A 115 12.61 -1.50 -5.00
N LYS A 116 13.29 -1.25 -3.87
CA LYS A 116 14.71 -0.89 -3.90
C LYS A 116 15.53 -2.01 -4.56
N PRO A 117 16.57 -1.69 -5.34
CA PRO A 117 17.47 -2.69 -5.88
C PRO A 117 18.05 -3.55 -4.75
N ILE A 118 17.93 -4.87 -4.86
CA ILE A 118 18.54 -5.82 -3.95
C ILE A 118 19.98 -6.03 -4.43
N SER A 119 20.95 -5.89 -3.54
CA SER A 119 22.35 -6.16 -3.86
C SER A 119 22.56 -7.66 -4.14
N LEU A 120 23.06 -7.97 -5.33
CA LEU A 120 23.33 -9.35 -5.76
C LEU A 120 24.70 -9.85 -5.29
N ASP A 121 25.53 -8.98 -4.71
CA ASP A 121 26.92 -9.27 -4.32
C ASP A 121 27.01 -10.36 -3.23
N ILE A 122 25.94 -10.57 -2.45
CA ILE A 122 25.85 -11.62 -1.43
C ILE A 122 25.54 -13.01 -2.00
N LEU A 123 25.00 -13.08 -3.22
CA LEU A 123 24.61 -14.34 -3.86
C LEU A 123 25.78 -15.28 -4.18
N PRO A 124 26.92 -14.83 -4.78
CA PRO A 124 28.01 -15.73 -5.13
C PRO A 124 28.64 -16.41 -3.90
N ALA A 125 28.80 -15.68 -2.80
CA ALA A 125 29.34 -16.23 -1.55
C ALA A 125 28.42 -17.30 -0.95
N ARG A 126 27.11 -17.03 -0.92
CA ARG A 126 26.10 -17.98 -0.44
C ARG A 126 26.00 -19.22 -1.33
N GLU A 127 26.04 -19.02 -2.64
CA GLU A 127 26.02 -20.11 -3.63
C GLU A 127 27.24 -21.00 -3.47
N GLN A 128 28.45 -20.43 -3.35
CA GLN A 128 29.67 -21.20 -3.21
C GLN A 128 29.70 -22.03 -1.92
N ALA A 129 29.19 -21.46 -0.81
CA ALA A 129 29.05 -22.19 0.45
C ALA A 129 28.13 -23.41 0.30
N SER A 130 26.95 -23.21 -0.31
CA SER A 130 25.98 -24.29 -0.56
C SER A 130 26.54 -25.38 -1.48
N ARG A 131 27.19 -25.00 -2.58
CA ARG A 131 27.83 -25.95 -3.51
C ARG A 131 28.91 -26.78 -2.83
N LYS A 132 29.74 -26.16 -1.97
CA LYS A 132 30.80 -26.87 -1.24
C LYS A 132 30.23 -27.90 -0.26
N GLU A 133 29.17 -27.55 0.45
CA GLU A 133 28.49 -28.47 1.38
C GLU A 133 27.87 -29.66 0.64
N GLN A 134 27.18 -29.42 -0.47
CA GLN A 134 26.63 -30.48 -1.31
C GLN A 134 27.71 -31.39 -1.88
N GLN A 135 28.83 -30.82 -2.37
CA GLN A 135 29.96 -31.59 -2.84
C GLN A 135 30.57 -32.44 -1.72
N ALA A 136 30.69 -31.90 -0.50
CA ALA A 136 31.16 -32.66 0.65
C ALA A 136 30.18 -33.79 1.03
N ALA A 137 28.88 -33.57 0.93
CA ALA A 137 27.86 -34.59 1.17
C ALA A 137 27.92 -35.71 0.11
N ILE A 138 28.09 -35.36 -1.17
CA ILE A 138 28.27 -36.33 -2.26
C ILE A 138 29.56 -37.11 -2.09
N ALA A 139 30.67 -36.45 -1.72
CA ALA A 139 31.96 -37.10 -1.51
C ALA A 139 31.96 -38.09 -0.32
N ARG A 140 31.05 -37.91 0.65
CA ARG A 140 30.84 -38.87 1.74
C ARG A 140 29.97 -40.06 1.36
N LYS A 141 29.22 -39.99 0.27
CA LYS A 141 28.45 -41.13 -0.24
C LYS A 141 29.39 -42.12 -0.91
N GLY A 142 29.17 -43.41 -0.66
CA GLY A 142 29.85 -44.47 -1.39
C GLY A 142 31.28 -44.83 -0.93
N ILE A 143 31.75 -44.34 0.22
CA ILE A 143 33.09 -44.70 0.73
C ILE A 143 33.11 -46.21 1.05
N GLY A 144 33.89 -46.98 0.28
CA GLY A 144 34.09 -48.42 0.49
C GLY A 144 33.08 -49.34 -0.20
N VAL A 145 32.19 -48.81 -1.05
CA VAL A 145 31.22 -49.60 -1.83
C VAL A 145 31.43 -49.42 -3.33
N THR A 146 31.08 -50.46 -4.11
CA THR A 146 31.15 -50.41 -5.57
C THR A 146 30.07 -49.50 -6.15
N GLN A 147 30.31 -48.93 -7.33
CA GLN A 147 29.36 -48.03 -7.99
C GLN A 147 27.99 -48.71 -8.21
N GLU A 148 27.99 -50.00 -8.57
CA GLU A 148 26.76 -50.79 -8.73
C GLU A 148 25.98 -50.91 -7.42
N ALA A 149 26.66 -51.18 -6.29
CA ALA A 149 26.02 -51.28 -4.99
C ALA A 149 25.44 -49.94 -4.52
N GLN A 150 26.14 -48.83 -4.76
CA GLN A 150 25.64 -47.48 -4.46
C GLN A 150 24.40 -47.14 -5.32
N ASN A 151 24.40 -47.52 -6.60
CA ASN A 151 23.25 -47.31 -7.50
C ASN A 151 22.02 -48.14 -7.05
N LEU A 152 22.23 -49.38 -6.60
CA LEU A 152 21.18 -50.21 -6.03
C LEU A 152 20.61 -49.58 -4.74
N PHE A 153 21.48 -49.14 -3.84
CA PHE A 153 21.07 -48.45 -2.61
C PHE A 153 20.30 -47.15 -2.89
N ASP A 154 20.76 -46.31 -3.82
CA ASP A 154 20.07 -45.07 -4.18
C ASP A 154 18.72 -45.32 -4.86
N SER A 155 18.55 -46.46 -5.54
CA SER A 155 17.27 -46.89 -6.15
C SER A 155 16.28 -47.43 -5.12
N LEU A 156 16.77 -48.15 -4.10
CA LEU A 156 15.96 -48.77 -3.05
C LEU A 156 15.68 -47.84 -1.86
N SER A 157 16.56 -46.91 -1.53
CA SER A 157 16.40 -46.00 -0.38
C SER A 157 15.32 -44.92 -0.57
N LYS A 158 14.71 -44.85 -1.76
CA LYS A 158 13.61 -43.92 -2.10
C LYS A 158 12.22 -44.56 -2.06
N THR A 159 12.12 -45.84 -1.73
CA THR A 159 10.85 -46.52 -1.41
C THR A 159 10.65 -46.56 0.10
#